data_AF-A0A914DPZ3-F1
#
_entry.id   AF-A0A914DPZ3-F1
#
_cell.length_a   1.000
_cell.length_b   1.000
_cell.length_c   1.000
_cell.angle_alpha   90.00
_cell.angle_beta   90.00
_cell.angle_gamma   90.00
#
_symmetry.space_group_name_H-M   'P 1'
#
loop_
_entity.id
_entity.type
_entity.pdbx_description
1 polymer ?
#
loop_
_entity_poly.entity_id
_entity_poly.type
_entity_poly.pdbx_seq_one_letter_code
_entity_poly.pdbx_strand_id
1 'polypeptide(L)'
;MEDLHRFSRLPHLFANKMMPEHDIGAIVCWYEHLFNRSHLEPPNSKNLNQDYYLSMPHIRFHQEKKINGFVNISNFNCDFKYKDCMKEDKCL
;
A
#
# COMPACT_ATOMS: atom_id res chain seq x y z
N MET A 1 -18.49 3.62 -2.06
CA MET A 1 -18.19 2.82 -3.29
C MET A 1 -17.39 3.61 -4.34
N GLU A 2 -17.68 4.91 -4.55
CA GLU A 2 -17.03 5.76 -5.56
C GLU A 2 -15.48 5.77 -5.50
N ASP A 3 -14.90 5.86 -4.30
CA ASP A 3 -13.45 5.88 -4.12
C ASP A 3 -12.74 4.54 -4.37
N LEU A 4 -13.49 3.43 -4.42
CA LEU A 4 -12.90 2.09 -4.53
C LEU A 4 -12.22 1.87 -5.88
N HIS A 5 -12.74 2.47 -6.95
CA HIS A 5 -12.14 2.41 -8.29
C HIS A 5 -10.77 3.09 -8.34
N ARG A 6 -10.58 4.18 -7.60
CA ARG A 6 -9.28 4.84 -7.50
C ARG A 6 -8.33 3.99 -6.66
N PHE A 7 -8.83 3.46 -5.55
CA PHE A 7 -8.06 2.69 -4.59
C PHE A 7 -7.54 1.35 -5.16
N SER A 8 -8.33 0.66 -5.99
CA SER A 8 -7.97 -0.60 -6.61
C SER A 8 -6.83 -0.52 -7.63
N ARG A 9 -6.49 0.69 -8.10
CA ARG A 9 -5.36 0.95 -9.00
C ARG A 9 -4.06 1.23 -8.26
N LEU A 10 -4.14 1.46 -6.94
CA LEU A 10 -2.97 1.71 -6.13
C LEU A 10 -2.33 0.39 -5.69
N PRO A 11 -1.00 0.37 -5.47
CA PRO A 11 -0.31 -0.83 -5.04
C PRO A 11 -0.55 -1.13 -3.55
N HIS A 12 -1.50 -0.48 -2.87
CA HIS A 12 -1.74 -0.69 -1.44
C HIS A 12 -2.40 -2.04 -1.15
N LEU A 13 -2.04 -2.63 -0.01
CA LEU A 13 -2.70 -3.83 0.53
C LEU A 13 -3.79 -3.50 1.54
N PHE A 14 -3.66 -2.34 2.20
CA PHE A 14 -4.49 -1.95 3.33
C PHE A 14 -5.13 -0.59 3.06
N ALA A 15 -6.40 -0.47 3.46
CA ALA A 15 -7.17 0.75 3.40
C ALA A 15 -7.54 1.20 4.82
N ASN A 16 -7.61 2.51 5.05
CA ASN A 16 -8.05 3.08 6.31
C ASN A 16 -8.78 4.41 6.06
N LYS A 17 -9.94 4.71 6.66
CA LYS A 17 -10.79 3.87 7.54
C LYS A 17 -11.90 3.19 6.73
N MET A 18 -12.23 1.95 7.09
CA MET A 18 -13.33 1.18 6.52
C MET A 18 -14.33 0.89 7.65
N MET A 19 -15.52 1.50 7.62
CA MET A 19 -16.52 1.41 8.70
C MET A 19 -17.80 0.77 8.16
N PRO A 20 -18.23 -0.40 8.67
CA PRO A 20 -19.43 -1.09 8.18
C PRO A 20 -20.70 -0.24 8.28
N GLU A 21 -20.82 0.59 9.33
CA GLU A 21 -21.95 1.48 9.56
C GLU A 21 -22.05 2.60 8.51
N HIS A 22 -20.93 2.90 7.85
CA HIS A 22 -20.85 3.94 6.83
C HIS A 22 -21.03 3.37 5.42
N ASP A 23 -20.28 2.32 5.07
CA ASP A 23 -20.36 1.68 3.75
C ASP A 23 -19.82 0.24 3.81
N ILE A 24 -20.67 -0.71 4.17
CA ILE A 24 -20.33 -2.14 4.15
C ILE A 24 -20.06 -2.64 2.71
N GLY A 25 -20.68 -2.03 1.71
CA GLY A 25 -20.48 -2.39 0.30
C GLY A 25 -19.03 -2.15 -0.15
N ALA A 26 -18.44 -1.02 0.26
CA ALA A 26 -17.02 -0.74 0.00
C ALA A 26 -16.10 -1.80 0.65
N ILE A 27 -16.45 -2.29 1.83
CA ILE A 27 -15.68 -3.34 2.53
C ILE A 27 -15.75 -4.66 1.78
N VAL A 28 -16.96 -5.08 1.41
CA VAL A 28 -17.19 -6.33 0.67
C VAL A 28 -16.50 -6.28 -0.69
N CYS A 29 -16.65 -5.21 -1.45
CA CYS A 29 -15.99 -5.08 -2.75
C CYS A 29 -14.47 -5.00 -2.63
N TRP A 30 -13.92 -4.37 -1.58
CA TRP A 30 -12.46 -4.40 -1.34
C TRP A 30 -11.96 -5.81 -1.01
N TYR A 31 -12.73 -6.56 -0.23
CA TYR A 31 -12.43 -7.97 0.07
C TYR A 31 -12.43 -8.83 -1.20
N GLU A 32 -13.44 -8.70 -2.06
CA GLU A 32 -13.51 -9.40 -3.36
C GLU A 32 -12.32 -9.04 -4.26
N HIS A 33 -11.95 -7.76 -4.30
CA HIS A 33 -10.79 -7.30 -5.07
C HIS A 33 -9.49 -7.96 -4.60
N LEU A 34 -9.26 -8.02 -3.29
CA LEU A 34 -8.09 -8.70 -2.72
C LEU A 34 -8.12 -10.22 -2.98
N PHE A 35 -9.29 -10.85 -2.89
CA PHE A 35 -9.46 -12.27 -3.19
C PHE A 35 -9.09 -12.59 -4.64
N ASN A 36 -9.60 -11.81 -5.60
CA ASN A 36 -9.28 -11.97 -7.02
C ASN A 36 -7.78 -11.84 -7.28
N ARG A 37 -7.16 -10.80 -6.70
CA ARG A 37 -5.71 -10.56 -6.79
C ARG A 37 -4.85 -11.70 -6.24
N SER A 38 -5.32 -12.39 -5.21
CA SER A 38 -4.55 -13.43 -4.51
C SER A 38 -4.78 -14.84 -5.05
N HIS A 39 -5.96 -15.14 -5.59
CA HIS A 39 -6.36 -16.52 -5.91
C HIS A 39 -6.73 -16.75 -7.37
N LEU A 40 -7.24 -15.74 -8.09
CA LEU A 40 -7.78 -15.93 -9.45
C LEU A 40 -6.85 -15.44 -10.55
N GLU A 41 -5.90 -14.57 -10.22
CA GLU A 41 -4.99 -13.98 -11.19
C GLU A 41 -3.79 -14.88 -11.50
N PRO A 42 -3.25 -14.84 -12.74
CA PRO A 42 -2.11 -15.67 -13.12
C PRO A 42 -0.91 -15.47 -12.17
N PRO A 43 -0.16 -16.52 -11.80
CA PRO A 43 0.90 -16.47 -10.78
C PRO A 43 1.97 -15.38 -10.98
N ASN A 44 2.18 -14.94 -12.23
CA ASN A 44 3.19 -13.94 -12.58
C ASN A 44 2.61 -12.54 -12.88
N SER A 45 1.29 -12.36 -12.81
CA SER A 45 0.64 -11.13 -13.26
C SER A 45 0.70 -9.98 -12.25
N LYS A 46 0.80 -10.27 -10.94
CA LYS A 46 0.80 -9.25 -9.87
C LYS A 46 1.67 -9.61 -8.67
N ASN A 47 2.91 -10.02 -8.93
CA ASN A 47 3.89 -10.12 -7.85
C ASN A 47 3.94 -8.80 -7.08
N LEU A 48 3.93 -8.88 -5.75
CA LEU A 48 4.08 -7.70 -4.91
C LEU A 48 5.38 -7.00 -5.29
N ASN A 49 5.29 -5.73 -5.70
CA ASN A 49 6.47 -4.92 -5.96
C ASN A 49 7.21 -4.69 -4.63
N GLN A 50 8.17 -5.55 -4.33
CA GLN A 50 8.90 -5.53 -3.06
C GLN A 50 9.63 -4.20 -2.89
N ASP A 51 10.21 -3.66 -3.95
CA ASP A 51 10.93 -2.38 -3.92
C ASP A 51 10.02 -1.22 -3.50
N TYR A 52 8.76 -1.25 -3.94
CA TYR A 52 7.76 -0.27 -3.50
C TYR A 52 7.57 -0.32 -1.98
N TYR A 53 7.30 -1.50 -1.41
CA TYR A 53 7.07 -1.64 0.03
C TYR A 53 8.33 -1.40 0.86
N LEU A 54 9.48 -1.89 0.42
CA LEU A 54 10.75 -1.72 1.11
C LEU A 54 11.20 -0.26 1.11
N SER A 55 10.82 0.52 0.10
CA SER A 55 11.13 1.96 0.05
C SER A 55 10.26 2.83 0.96
N MET A 56 9.19 2.28 1.57
CA MET A 56 8.29 3.06 2.42
C MET A 56 9.03 3.63 3.65
N PRO A 57 8.83 4.92 4.00
CA PRO A 57 9.59 5.56 5.07
C PRO A 57 9.46 4.84 6.42
N HIS A 58 8.27 4.36 6.78
CA HIS A 58 8.06 3.66 8.05
C HIS A 58 8.76 2.28 8.09
N ILE A 59 8.88 1.60 6.95
CA ILE A 59 9.62 0.34 6.84
C ILE A 59 11.12 0.61 6.97
N ARG A 60 11.64 1.60 6.24
CA ARG A 60 13.05 2.03 6.33
C ARG A 60 13.41 2.46 7.74
N PHE A 61 12.56 3.27 8.38
CA PHE A 61 12.74 3.68 9.77
C PHE A 61 12.82 2.49 10.72
N HIS A 62 11.89 1.52 10.58
CA HIS A 62 11.90 0.33 11.42
C HIS A 62 13.13 -0.55 11.19
N GLN A 63 13.57 -0.70 9.93
CA GLN A 63 14.78 -1.44 9.59
C GLN A 63 16.04 -0.79 10.16
N GLU A 64 16.21 0.53 10.00
CA GLU A 64 17.34 1.28 10.58
C GLU A 64 17.36 1.15 12.10
N LYS A 65 16.19 1.29 12.76
CA LYS A 65 16.08 1.10 14.21
C LYS A 65 16.47 -0.32 14.63
N LYS A 66 16.07 -1.33 13.86
CA LYS A 66 16.38 -2.74 14.15
C LYS A 66 17.86 -3.03 14.01
N ILE A 67 18.53 -2.44 13.03
CA ILE A 67 19.97 -2.67 12.75
C ILE A 67 20.83 -1.87 13.74
N ASN A 68 20.51 -0.60 13.97
CA ASN A 68 21.36 0.33 14.72
C ASN A 68 20.94 0.49 16.19
N GLY A 69 19.77 -0.01 16.58
CA GLY A 69 19.16 0.21 17.91
C GLY A 69 18.49 1.58 18.07
N PHE A 70 18.84 2.55 17.24
CA PHE A 70 18.27 3.90 17.23
C PHE A 70 18.20 4.46 15.80
N VAL A 71 17.37 5.50 15.61
CA VAL A 71 17.30 6.26 14.36
C VAL A 71 17.46 7.73 14.71
N ASN A 72 18.34 8.43 13.99
CA ASN A 72 18.45 9.86 14.12
C ASN A 72 17.27 10.53 13.42
N ILE A 73 16.27 10.95 14.20
CA ILE A 73 15.03 11.53 13.70
C ILE A 73 15.31 12.82 12.90
N SER A 74 16.26 13.64 13.33
CA SER A 74 16.60 14.90 12.67
C SER A 74 17.19 14.71 11.27
N ASN A 75 17.83 13.57 11.02
CA ASN A 75 18.51 13.25 9.77
C ASN A 75 17.79 12.18 8.95
N PHE A 76 16.66 11.65 9.44
CA PHE A 76 15.93 10.60 8.74
C PHE A 76 15.16 11.17 7.55
N ASN A 77 15.40 10.63 6.36
CA ASN A 77 14.72 11.08 5.15
C ASN A 77 13.34 10.42 5.00
N CYS A 78 12.29 11.21 5.22
CA CYS A 78 10.88 10.83 5.06
C CYS A 78 10.39 10.83 3.61
N ASP A 79 11.21 11.22 2.63
CA ASP A 79 10.83 11.16 1.22
C ASP A 79 10.56 9.73 0.78
N PHE A 80 9.48 9.58 0.04
CA PHE A 80 9.07 8.33 -0.57
C PHE A 80 9.24 8.39 -2.08
N LYS A 81 9.98 7.42 -2.62
CA LYS A 81 10.36 7.36 -4.04
C LYS A 81 9.15 7.36 -4.99
N TYR A 82 8.03 6.78 -4.58
CA TYR A 82 6.84 6.64 -5.42
C TYR A 82 5.72 7.64 -5.06
N LYS A 83 6.08 8.78 -4.42
CA LYS A 83 5.11 9.80 -4.00
C LYS A 83 4.31 10.41 -5.16
N ASP A 84 4.93 10.51 -6.34
CA ASP A 84 4.29 11.11 -7.51
C ASP A 84 3.45 10.11 -8.31
N CYS A 85 3.78 8.81 -8.25
CA CYS A 85 2.97 7.77 -8.86
C CYS A 85 1.55 7.69 -8.27
N MET A 86 1.40 8.06 -6.98
CA MET A 86 0.09 8.18 -6.30
C MET A 86 -0.76 9.36 -6.77
N LYS A 87 -0.13 10.41 -7.34
CA LYS A 87 -0.86 11.59 -7.84
C LYS A 87 -1.40 11.35 -9.25
N GLU A 88 -0.73 10.51 -10.03
CA GLU A 88 -1.07 10.25 -11.43
C GLU A 88 -1.81 8.93 -11.66
N ASP A 89 -2.13 8.15 -10.60
CA ASP A 89 -2.70 6.80 -10.70
C ASP A 89 -1.86 5.84 -11.61
N LYS A 90 -0.53 6.04 -11.65
CA LYS A 90 0.43 5.29 -12.52
C LYS A 90 1.45 4.50 -11.70
N CYS A 91 0.99 3.64 -10.80
CA CYS A 91 1.86 2.83 -9.93
C CYS A 91 2.03 1.36 -10.37
N LEU A 92 1.46 0.97 -11.51
CA LEU A 92 1.49 -0.40 -12.04
C LEU A 92 2.43 -0.53 -13.23
#